data_AF-A0A537ZW29-F1
#
_entry.id   AF-A0A537ZW29-F1
#
_cell.length_a   1.000
_cell.length_b   1.000
_cell.length_c   1.000
_cell.angle_alpha   90.00
_cell.angle_beta   90.00
_cell.angle_gamma   90.00
#
_symmetry.space_group_name_H-M   'P 1'
#
loop_
_entity.id
_entity.type
_entity.pdbx_description
1 polymer ?
#
loop_
_entity_poly.entity_id
_entity_poly.type
_entity_poly.pdbx_seq_one_letter_code
_entity_poly.pdbx_strand_id
1 'polypeptide(L)' 'MLDEGAYQAAFLLRPTPVEQVRAVAAAGETMPPKSTYFFPKVLTGLVFNPL' A
#
# COMPACT_ATOMS: atom_id res chain seq x y z
N MET A 1 -17.83 -4.70 -2.29
CA MET A 1 -19.16 -4.30 -2.78
C MET A 1 -19.26 -2.80 -2.58
N LEU A 2 -19.63 -2.03 -3.60
CA LEU A 2 -19.85 -0.59 -3.46
C LEU A 2 -21.35 -0.38 -3.29
N ASP A 3 -21.73 0.39 -2.27
CA ASP A 3 -23.13 0.69 -1.99
C ASP A 3 -23.61 1.85 -2.87
N GLU A 4 -24.80 1.73 -3.47
CA GLU A 4 -25.39 2.77 -4.30
C GLU A 4 -25.62 4.06 -3.48
N GLY A 5 -25.18 5.20 -4.01
CA GLY A 5 -25.34 6.51 -3.38
C GLY A 5 -24.33 6.86 -2.28
N ALA A 6 -23.45 5.94 -1.86
CA ALA A 6 -22.50 6.17 -0.76
C ALA A 6 -21.25 7.00 -1.15
N TYR A 7 -20.94 7.10 -2.44
CA TYR A 7 -19.72 7.75 -2.93
C TYR A 7 -20.02 8.67 -4.13
N GLN A 8 -19.36 9.82 -4.18
CA GLN A 8 -19.56 10.83 -5.24
C GLN A 8 -18.56 10.69 -6.40
N ALA A 9 -17.38 10.12 -6.15
CA ALA A 9 -16.33 9.95 -7.14
C ALA A 9 -15.33 8.85 -6.74
N ALA A 10 -14.62 8.32 -7.73
CA ALA A 10 -13.50 7.40 -7.55
C ALA A 10 -12.36 7.76 -8.51
N PHE A 11 -11.12 7.55 -8.07
CA PHE A 11 -9.92 7.77 -8.87
C PHE A 11 -9.19 6.46 -9.08
N LEU A 12 -8.97 6.12 -10.36
CA LEU A 12 -8.20 4.95 -10.74
C LEU A 12 -6.81 5.39 -11.16
N LEU A 13 -5.80 4.84 -10.48
CA LEU A 13 -4.39 5.13 -10.74
C LEU A 13 -3.71 3.88 -11.29
N ARG A 14 -2.64 4.07 -12.05
CA ARG A 14 -1.79 2.95 -12.46
C ARG A 14 -1.16 2.31 -11.21
N PRO A 15 -1.10 0.97 -11.15
CA PRO A 15 -0.46 0.29 -10.03
C PRO A 15 1.04 0.63 -10.00
N THR A 16 1.58 0.80 -8.79
CA THR A 16 3.00 1.07 -8.56
C THR A 16 3.80 -0.23 -8.68
N PRO A 17 4.73 -0.36 -9.65
CA PRO A 17 5.61 -1.53 -9.75
C PRO A 17 6.54 -1.64 -8.52
N VAL A 18 6.93 -2.87 -8.17
CA VAL A 18 7.79 -3.10 -6.99
C VAL A 18 9.17 -2.47 -7.15
N GLU A 19 9.67 -2.37 -8.38
CA GLU A 19 10.93 -1.75 -8.75
C GLU A 19 10.93 -0.26 -8.40
N GLN A 20 9.80 0.43 -8.63
CA GLN A 20 9.65 1.84 -8.27
C GLN A 20 9.67 2.03 -6.76
N VAL A 21 9.01 1.14 -6.00
CA VAL A 21 9.04 1.17 -4.54
C VAL A 21 10.48 1.00 -4.03
N ARG A 22 11.24 0.06 -4.61
CA ARG A 22 12.66 -0.15 -4.27
C ARG A 22 13.52 1.07 -4.58
N ALA A 23 13.31 1.73 -5.72
CA ALA A 23 14.06 2.92 -6.11
C ALA A 23 13.86 4.08 -5.12
N VAL A 24 12.61 4.35 -4.72
CA VAL A 24 12.26 5.41 -3.77
C VAL A 24 12.86 5.11 -2.38
N ALA A 25 12.79 3.86 -1.92
CA ALA A 25 13.41 3.46 -0.67
C ALA A 25 14.95 3.58 -0.71
N ALA A 26 15.58 3.20 -1.82
CA ALA A 26 17.03 3.33 -2.00
C ALA A 26 17.50 4.79 -2.01
N ALA A 27 16.63 5.72 -2.43
CA ALA A 27 16.89 7.15 -2.35
C ALA A 27 16.69 7.73 -0.93
N GLY A 28 16.25 6.94 0.05
CA GLY A 28 15.95 7.41 1.40
C GLY A 28 14.66 8.24 1.48
N GLU A 29 13.82 8.18 0.46
CA GLU A 29 12.56 8.93 0.37
C GLU A 29 11.35 8.09 0.80
N THR A 30 10.19 8.75 0.88
CA THR A 30 8.92 8.11 1.22
C THR A 30 7.91 8.28 0.10
N MET A 31 7.11 7.24 -0.11
CA MET A 31 5.98 7.29 -1.03
C MET A 31 4.81 8.06 -0.40
N PRO A 32 3.96 8.73 -1.21
CA PRO A 32 2.72 9.32 -0.71
C PRO A 32 1.85 8.29 0.01
N PRO A 33 1.06 8.70 1.03
CA PRO A 33 0.21 7.77 1.76
C PRO A 33 -0.81 7.09 0.83
N LYS A 34 -1.04 5.78 1.05
CA LYS A 34 -1.99 4.95 0.28
C LYS A 34 -1.66 4.77 -1.22
N SER A 35 -0.41 5.05 -1.62
CA SER A 35 0.08 4.85 -2.99
C SER A 35 0.38 3.39 -3.37
N THR A 36 0.49 2.51 -2.38
CA THR A 36 0.79 1.08 -2.57
C THR A 36 -0.02 0.21 -1.61
N TYR A 37 -0.47 -0.94 -2.08
CA TYR A 37 -1.11 -1.97 -1.27
C TYR A 37 -0.42 -3.32 -1.53
N PHE A 38 0.25 -3.87 -0.52
CA PHE A 38 0.87 -5.19 -0.59
C PHE A 38 -0.19 -6.25 -0.26
N PHE A 39 -0.34 -7.26 -1.12
CA PHE A 39 -1.25 -8.38 -0.91
C PHE A 39 -0.47 -9.71 -0.81
N PRO A 40 -0.67 -10.52 0.25
CA PRO A 40 -1.47 -10.21 1.44
C PRO A 40 -0.85 -9.04 2.22
N LYS A 41 -1.67 -8.35 3.03
CA LYS A 41 -1.17 -7.23 3.83
C LYS A 41 -0.05 -7.72 4.73
N VAL A 42 1.08 -7.01 4.68
CA VAL A 42 2.25 -7.37 5.50
C VAL A 42 1.80 -7.40 6.96
N LEU A 43 2.07 -8.50 7.64
CA LEU A 43 1.77 -8.68 9.05
C LEU A 43 2.68 -7.75 9.85
N THR A 44 2.17 -6.56 10.17
CA THR A 44 2.84 -5.61 11.04
C THR A 44 2.39 -5.85 12.48
N GLY A 45 3.32 -5.77 13.44
CA GLY A 45 2.99 -5.85 14.87
C GLY A 45 2.83 -7.26 15.45
N LEU A 46 3.16 -8.31 14.69
CA LEU A 46 3.33 -9.64 15.27
C LEU A 46 4.73 -9.76 15.89
N VAL A 47 4.78 -10.13 17.16
CA VAL A 47 6.03 -10.45 17.89
C VAL A 47 6.09 -11.97 18.05
N PHE A 48 7.15 -12.60 17.53
CA PHE A 48 7.44 -13.99 17.85
C PHE A 48 8.14 -14.04 19.21
N ASN A 49 7.57 -14.78 20.17
CA ASN A 49 8.23 -15.12 21.43
C ASN A 49 8.82 -16.53 21.30
N PRO A 50 10.14 -16.69 21.05
CA PRO A 50 10.76 -18.00 21.07
C PRO A 50 10.89 -18.45 22.53
N LEU A 51 10.04 -19.38 22.95
CA LEU A 51 10.19 -20.12 24.21
C LEU A 51 11.38 -21.09 24.13
#